data_AF-A0A946Y4N2-F1
#
_entry.id   AF-A0A946Y4N2-F1
#
_cell.length_a   1.000
_cell.length_b   1.000
_cell.length_c   1.000
_cell.angle_alpha   90.00
_cell.angle_beta   90.00
_cell.angle_gamma   90.00
#
_symmetry.space_group_name_H-M   'P 1'
#
loop_
_entity.id
_entity.type
_entity.pdbx_description
1 polymer ?
#
loop_
_entity_poly.entity_id
_entity_poly.type
_entity_poly.pdbx_seq_one_letter_code
_entity_poly.pdbx_strand_id
1 'polypeptide(L)'
;MKKTLLLLLVACPVLALAEMSDSNGRVAVIGTGMMGGAMGTTLAKQGYSVTYGSRNPQRHDVQELVSRTAGAARAVLPEQAVADSDMVVLAVPWPAMETVAKSLGDLGGKLVLDVSNPMGPGEDGYQRRLVETSSAELIQEWNPGARVVKAFNAVGYFVIENPAAANGPVSVPVASDHHAEKCLVMEIVRNAGLDAVDAGPLRHAHMLEGMAILYMTPFSHRELDNGYEFYFRRNSFWQPWSEAMSDEERTAWNKAEPPAPGYRPCN
;
A
#
# COMPACT_ATOMS: atom_id res chain seq x y z
N MET A 1 -38.42 -26.49 55.61
CA MET A 1 -37.21 -26.70 54.79
C MET A 1 -37.23 -25.74 53.60
N LYS A 2 -36.57 -24.58 53.72
CA LYS A 2 -36.27 -23.69 52.60
C LYS A 2 -34.83 -23.20 52.78
N LYS A 3 -33.98 -23.50 51.80
CA LYS A 3 -32.52 -23.25 51.81
C LYS A 3 -32.25 -21.79 51.47
N THR A 4 -31.45 -21.13 52.31
CA THR A 4 -30.87 -19.81 52.07
C THR A 4 -29.71 -19.93 51.08
N LEU A 5 -29.75 -19.21 49.96
CA LEU A 5 -28.65 -19.11 49.00
C LEU A 5 -27.97 -17.75 49.19
N LEU A 6 -26.70 -17.79 49.59
CA LEU A 6 -25.83 -16.64 49.79
C LEU A 6 -25.16 -16.30 48.44
N LEU A 7 -25.45 -15.11 47.89
CA LEU A 7 -24.81 -14.61 46.67
C LEU A 7 -23.62 -13.72 47.04
N LEU A 8 -22.40 -14.19 46.75
CA LEU A 8 -21.15 -13.41 46.90
C LEU A 8 -21.00 -12.48 45.69
N LEU A 9 -21.12 -11.17 45.91
CA LEU A 9 -20.78 -10.12 44.96
C LEU A 9 -19.25 -9.90 44.97
N VAL A 10 -18.56 -10.36 43.92
CA VAL A 10 -17.17 -9.99 43.66
C VAL A 10 -17.19 -8.69 42.86
N ALA A 11 -16.87 -7.57 43.51
CA ALA A 11 -16.65 -6.30 42.84
C ALA A 11 -15.30 -6.34 42.12
N CYS A 12 -15.32 -6.37 40.79
CA CYS A 12 -14.12 -6.22 39.96
C CYS A 12 -13.84 -4.72 39.77
N PRO A 13 -12.65 -4.20 40.11
CA PRO A 13 -12.35 -2.78 39.92
C PRO A 13 -12.03 -2.55 38.44
N VAL A 14 -12.95 -1.94 37.72
CA VAL A 14 -12.66 -1.37 36.39
C VAL A 14 -11.87 -0.10 36.60
N LEU A 15 -10.53 -0.22 36.56
CA LEU A 15 -9.60 0.90 36.48
C LEU A 15 -8.65 0.61 35.33
N ALA A 16 -9.03 1.11 34.15
CA ALA A 16 -8.10 1.53 33.11
C ALA A 16 -8.85 2.55 32.27
N LEU A 17 -8.48 3.82 32.46
CA LEU A 17 -8.85 4.89 31.54
C LEU A 17 -8.27 4.50 30.18
N ALA A 18 -9.14 4.29 29.19
CA ALA A 18 -8.73 4.17 27.81
C ALA A 18 -8.09 5.50 27.39
N GLU A 19 -6.78 5.50 27.23
CA GLU A 19 -6.10 6.57 26.52
C GLU A 19 -6.59 6.56 25.06
N MET A 20 -7.00 7.73 24.57
CA MET A 20 -7.50 7.92 23.23
C MET A 20 -6.43 7.53 22.19
N SER A 21 -6.72 6.55 21.35
CA SER A 21 -6.04 6.37 20.06
C SER A 21 -7.05 6.67 18.97
N ASP A 22 -7.23 7.96 18.66
CA ASP A 22 -8.13 8.49 17.62
C ASP A 22 -7.57 8.30 16.18
N SER A 23 -6.48 7.53 16.00
CA SER A 23 -5.88 7.29 14.68
C SER A 23 -5.88 5.82 14.27
N ASN A 24 -6.02 5.59 12.97
CA ASN A 24 -5.96 4.26 12.33
C ASN A 24 -4.54 3.63 12.34
N GLY A 25 -3.57 4.29 12.97
CA GLY A 25 -2.17 3.89 13.06
C GLY A 25 -1.21 5.05 12.76
N ARG A 26 0.09 4.83 13.02
CA ARG A 26 1.15 5.81 12.73
C ARG A 26 1.87 5.45 11.43
N VAL A 27 2.01 6.41 10.52
CA VAL A 27 2.70 6.20 9.23
C VAL A 27 3.86 7.15 9.04
N ALA A 28 5.02 6.60 8.69
CA ALA A 28 6.16 7.33 8.20
C ALA A 28 6.10 7.42 6.67
N VAL A 29 6.15 8.62 6.10
CA VAL A 29 6.22 8.80 4.64
C VAL A 29 7.62 9.29 4.29
N ILE A 30 8.43 8.42 3.71
CA ILE A 30 9.83 8.70 3.39
C ILE A 30 9.92 9.25 1.97
N GLY A 31 10.24 10.54 1.87
CA GLY A 31 10.19 11.30 0.63
C GLY A 31 9.05 12.32 0.64
N THR A 32 9.37 13.59 0.36
CA THR A 32 8.44 14.72 0.39
C THR A 32 8.10 15.28 -1.01
N GLY A 33 8.35 14.48 -2.05
CA GLY A 33 7.96 14.81 -3.42
C GLY A 33 6.48 14.55 -3.70
N MET A 34 6.07 14.60 -4.97
CA MET A 34 4.67 14.48 -5.39
C MET A 34 3.98 13.20 -4.88
N MET A 35 4.61 12.03 -5.08
CA MET A 35 4.06 10.76 -4.59
C MET A 35 3.97 10.70 -3.06
N GLY A 36 5.01 11.12 -2.35
CA GLY A 36 5.00 11.14 -0.88
C GLY A 36 3.96 12.11 -0.33
N GLY A 37 3.80 13.29 -0.94
CA GLY A 37 2.78 14.25 -0.59
C GLY A 37 1.36 13.71 -0.80
N ALA A 38 1.09 13.10 -1.96
CA ALA A 38 -0.18 12.46 -2.26
C ALA A 38 -0.51 11.33 -1.28
N MET A 39 0.44 10.41 -1.04
CA MET A 39 0.23 9.31 -0.10
C MET A 39 -0.01 9.82 1.32
N GLY A 40 0.81 10.75 1.82
CA GLY A 40 0.64 11.27 3.16
C GLY A 40 -0.66 12.05 3.35
N THR A 41 -1.07 12.88 2.38
CA THR A 41 -2.34 13.60 2.47
C THR A 41 -3.55 12.67 2.40
N THR A 42 -3.51 11.65 1.53
CA THR A 42 -4.57 10.63 1.43
C THR A 42 -4.67 9.79 2.70
N LEU A 43 -3.55 9.33 3.26
CA LEU A 43 -3.53 8.58 4.52
C LEU A 43 -4.02 9.43 5.71
N ALA A 44 -3.65 10.71 5.78
CA ALA A 44 -4.16 11.62 6.80
C ALA A 44 -5.68 11.80 6.72
N LYS A 45 -6.26 11.92 5.51
CA LYS A 45 -7.72 11.97 5.31
C LYS A 45 -8.42 10.70 5.77
N GLN A 46 -7.73 9.56 5.72
CA GLN A 46 -8.20 8.28 6.24
C GLN A 46 -7.93 8.09 7.75
N GLY A 47 -7.45 9.11 8.47
CA GLY A 47 -7.27 9.07 9.92
C GLY A 47 -5.93 8.49 10.40
N TYR A 48 -4.93 8.31 9.53
CA TYR A 48 -3.58 7.94 9.96
C TYR A 48 -2.81 9.15 10.50
N SER A 49 -1.99 8.92 11.53
CA SER A 49 -1.05 9.94 12.03
C SER A 49 0.22 9.95 11.17
N VAL A 50 0.34 10.97 10.31
CA VAL A 50 1.41 11.06 9.31
C VAL A 50 2.64 11.78 9.84
N THR A 51 3.80 11.16 9.71
CA THR A 51 5.11 11.78 9.92
C THR A 51 5.94 11.70 8.64
N TYR A 52 6.28 12.85 8.05
CA TYR A 52 7.13 12.91 6.86
C TYR A 52 8.61 12.79 7.23
N GLY A 53 9.31 11.87 6.58
CA GLY A 53 10.77 11.76 6.61
C GLY A 53 11.40 12.61 5.51
N SER A 54 12.13 13.66 5.90
CA SER A 54 12.83 14.57 4.97
C SER A 54 14.28 14.79 5.42
N ARG A 55 15.20 14.85 4.45
CA ARG A 55 16.59 15.26 4.70
C ARG A 55 16.72 16.71 5.18
N ASN A 56 15.73 17.55 4.85
CA ASN A 56 15.62 18.91 5.36
C ASN A 56 14.16 19.14 5.77
N PRO A 57 13.78 18.82 7.03
CA PRO A 57 12.42 18.96 7.51
C PRO A 57 11.92 20.40 7.48
N GLN A 58 12.81 21.38 7.69
CA GLN A 58 12.47 22.81 7.77
C GLN A 58 12.41 23.50 6.40
N ARG A 59 12.61 22.75 5.31
CA ARG A 59 12.48 23.29 3.95
C ARG A 59 11.05 23.79 3.72
N HIS A 60 10.89 24.95 3.07
CA HIS A 60 9.61 25.64 2.94
C HIS A 60 8.49 24.76 2.35
N ASP A 61 8.75 24.08 1.24
CA ASP A 61 7.82 23.14 0.58
C ASP A 61 7.44 21.95 1.48
N VAL A 62 8.33 21.50 2.36
CA VAL A 62 8.03 20.44 3.33
C VAL A 62 7.08 20.94 4.41
N GLN A 63 7.30 22.16 4.92
CA GLN A 63 6.42 22.77 5.90
C GLN A 63 5.05 23.12 5.30
N GLU A 64 5.00 23.51 4.03
CA GLU A 64 3.75 23.68 3.28
C GLU A 64 3.00 22.34 3.14
N LEU A 65 3.71 21.26 2.78
CA LEU A 65 3.14 19.92 2.72
C LEU A 65 2.57 19.50 4.09
N VAL A 66 3.31 19.71 5.17
CA VAL A 66 2.83 19.44 6.53
C VAL A 66 1.56 20.25 6.83
N SER A 67 1.58 21.55 6.54
CA SER A 67 0.47 22.46 6.86
C SER A 67 -0.84 22.12 6.12
N ARG A 68 -0.75 21.59 4.90
CA ARG A 68 -1.93 21.17 4.12
C ARG A 68 -2.36 19.72 4.38
N THR A 69 -1.56 18.95 5.13
CA THR A 69 -1.91 17.57 5.50
C THR A 69 -2.81 17.61 6.72
N ALA A 70 -3.96 16.92 6.64
CA ALA A 70 -4.93 16.88 7.74
C ALA A 70 -4.33 16.27 9.03
N GLY A 71 -4.93 16.62 10.16
CA GLY A 71 -4.50 16.11 11.47
C GLY A 71 -3.18 16.74 11.96
N ALA A 72 -2.52 16.07 12.90
CA ALA A 72 -1.27 16.54 13.50
C ALA A 72 -0.03 16.07 12.72
N ALA A 73 -0.02 16.31 11.40
CA ALA A 73 1.12 15.95 10.57
C ALA A 73 2.39 16.71 10.99
N ARG A 74 3.55 16.07 10.85
CA ARG A 74 4.86 16.69 11.14
C ARG A 74 5.92 16.19 10.19
N ALA A 75 7.05 16.89 10.12
CA ALA A 75 8.23 16.45 9.37
C ALA A 75 9.47 16.38 10.27
N VAL A 76 10.23 15.30 10.12
CA VAL A 76 11.47 15.01 10.87
C VAL A 76 12.48 14.29 9.96
N LEU A 77 13.63 13.91 10.49
CA LEU A 77 14.58 13.07 9.74
C LEU A 77 14.00 11.67 9.48
N PRO A 78 14.34 11.00 8.37
CA PRO A 78 13.73 9.72 7.98
C PRO A 78 13.73 8.63 9.05
N GLU A 79 14.86 8.43 9.72
CA GLU A 79 15.03 7.45 10.80
C GLU A 79 14.15 7.74 12.02
N GLN A 80 13.92 9.03 12.32
CA GLN A 80 13.04 9.47 13.41
C GLN A 80 11.56 9.26 13.04
N ALA A 81 11.21 9.44 11.77
CA ALA A 81 9.86 9.16 11.29
C ALA A 81 9.53 7.66 11.43
N VAL A 82 10.49 6.80 11.07
CA VAL A 82 10.31 5.34 11.10
C VAL A 82 10.22 4.77 12.51
N ALA A 83 11.03 5.27 13.45
CA ALA A 83 11.07 4.77 14.82
C ALA A 83 9.68 4.73 15.48
N ASP A 84 8.88 5.77 15.28
CA ASP A 84 7.54 5.93 15.87
C ASP A 84 6.41 5.40 14.97
N SER A 85 6.70 4.65 13.90
CA SER A 85 5.69 4.26 12.91
C SER A 85 5.34 2.77 12.96
N ASP A 86 4.10 2.45 12.58
CA ASP A 86 3.63 1.07 12.35
C ASP A 86 3.73 0.72 10.86
N MET A 87 3.62 1.73 10.00
CA MET A 87 3.69 1.66 8.54
C MET A 87 4.75 2.64 8.00
N VAL A 88 5.49 2.22 6.98
CA VAL A 88 6.47 3.06 6.27
C VAL A 88 6.15 3.07 4.78
N VAL A 89 5.91 4.25 4.21
CA VAL A 89 5.76 4.46 2.76
C VAL A 89 7.11 4.87 2.19
N LEU A 90 7.63 4.11 1.24
CA LEU A 90 8.89 4.41 0.55
C LEU A 90 8.63 5.12 -0.77
N ALA A 91 8.64 6.47 -0.73
CA ALA A 91 8.39 7.34 -1.88
C ALA A 91 9.65 8.11 -2.29
N VAL A 92 10.77 7.39 -2.45
CA VAL A 92 12.05 7.93 -2.92
C VAL A 92 12.38 7.43 -4.34
N PRO A 93 13.15 8.20 -5.13
CA PRO A 93 13.61 7.74 -6.44
C PRO A 93 14.44 6.46 -6.33
N TRP A 94 14.33 5.57 -7.32
CA TRP A 94 15.03 4.29 -7.35
C TRP A 94 16.54 4.38 -7.06
N PRO A 95 17.31 5.35 -7.62
CA PRO A 95 18.75 5.46 -7.34
C PRO A 95 19.10 5.70 -5.86
N ALA A 96 18.16 6.19 -5.06
CA ALA A 96 18.35 6.40 -3.62
C ALA A 96 17.77 5.25 -2.77
N MET A 97 17.00 4.33 -3.36
CA MET A 97 16.16 3.39 -2.64
C MET A 97 16.96 2.46 -1.74
N GLU A 98 18.04 1.86 -2.23
CA GLU A 98 18.86 0.93 -1.45
C GLU A 98 19.46 1.61 -0.21
N THR A 99 20.11 2.76 -0.41
CA THR A 99 20.70 3.53 0.67
C THR A 99 19.65 3.94 1.70
N VAL A 100 18.47 4.40 1.25
CA VAL A 100 17.38 4.78 2.14
C VAL A 100 16.86 3.56 2.89
N ALA A 101 16.45 2.50 2.20
CA ALA A 101 15.88 1.31 2.82
C ALA A 101 16.81 0.66 3.85
N LYS A 102 18.13 0.74 3.66
CA LYS A 102 19.13 0.23 4.61
C LYS A 102 19.48 1.18 5.77
N SER A 103 19.07 2.45 5.73
CA SER A 103 19.44 3.48 6.72
C SER A 103 18.30 3.96 7.61
N LEU A 104 17.07 3.45 7.41
CA LEU A 104 15.88 3.85 8.16
C LEU A 104 15.81 3.29 9.59
N GLY A 105 16.75 2.42 9.97
CA GLY A 105 16.72 1.70 11.25
C GLY A 105 15.97 0.37 11.15
N ASP A 106 15.38 -0.08 12.26
CA ASP A 106 14.67 -1.35 12.32
C ASP A 106 13.27 -1.28 11.70
N LEU A 107 13.05 -2.05 10.64
CA LEU A 107 11.76 -2.23 9.97
C LEU A 107 11.04 -3.53 10.39
N GLY A 108 11.58 -4.25 11.38
CA GLY A 108 11.03 -5.51 11.89
C GLY A 108 9.56 -5.40 12.29
N GLY A 109 8.72 -6.23 11.67
CA GLY A 109 7.28 -6.30 11.91
C GLY A 109 6.47 -5.13 11.34
N LYS A 110 7.11 -4.09 10.81
CA LYS A 110 6.42 -2.93 10.21
C LYS A 110 5.92 -3.26 8.80
N LEU A 111 4.81 -2.66 8.41
CA LEU A 111 4.36 -2.68 7.02
C LEU A 111 5.22 -1.70 6.21
N VAL A 112 5.86 -2.18 5.15
CA VAL A 112 6.61 -1.32 4.22
C VAL A 112 5.86 -1.26 2.88
N LEU A 113 5.27 -0.12 2.59
CA LEU A 113 4.55 0.14 1.34
C LEU A 113 5.52 0.70 0.29
N ASP A 114 5.88 -0.15 -0.68
CA ASP A 114 6.69 0.23 -1.83
C ASP A 114 5.81 0.79 -2.96
N VAL A 115 6.01 2.08 -3.26
CA VAL A 115 5.33 2.79 -4.36
C VAL A 115 6.29 3.13 -5.52
N SER A 116 7.53 2.60 -5.48
CA SER A 116 8.58 2.97 -6.42
C SER A 116 8.53 2.19 -7.73
N ASN A 117 9.29 2.63 -8.73
CA ASN A 117 9.49 1.91 -9.98
C ASN A 117 10.97 1.94 -10.35
N PRO A 118 11.66 0.79 -10.42
CA PRO A 118 13.05 0.71 -10.85
C PRO A 118 13.12 0.78 -12.38
N MET A 119 12.85 1.96 -12.95
CA MET A 119 12.85 2.17 -14.40
C MET A 119 13.67 3.39 -14.82
N GLY A 120 14.12 3.39 -16.07
CA GLY A 120 14.83 4.49 -16.69
C GLY A 120 14.83 4.38 -18.23
N PRO A 121 15.34 5.39 -18.94
CA PRO A 121 15.34 5.40 -20.40
C PRO A 121 16.21 4.27 -20.96
N GLY A 122 15.66 3.55 -21.93
CA GLY A 122 16.36 2.63 -22.82
C GLY A 122 17.00 3.35 -24.00
N GLU A 123 17.86 2.63 -24.74
CA GLU A 123 18.55 3.15 -25.92
C GLU A 123 17.60 3.45 -27.09
N ASP A 124 16.44 2.78 -27.11
CA ASP A 124 15.35 2.93 -28.07
C ASP A 124 14.35 4.04 -27.71
N GLY A 125 14.58 4.76 -26.60
CA GLY A 125 13.72 5.83 -26.10
C GLY A 125 12.55 5.35 -25.23
N TYR A 126 12.31 4.05 -25.12
CA TYR A 126 11.29 3.49 -24.23
C TYR A 126 11.83 3.34 -22.80
N GLN A 127 10.94 3.39 -21.80
CA GLN A 127 11.33 3.04 -20.44
C GLN A 127 11.67 1.55 -20.38
N ARG A 128 12.76 1.22 -19.67
CA ARG A 128 13.14 -0.16 -19.36
C ARG A 128 13.28 -0.35 -17.87
N ARG A 129 13.16 -1.59 -17.43
CA ARG A 129 13.47 -1.96 -16.04
C ARG A 129 14.98 -1.84 -15.80
N LEU A 130 15.33 -1.45 -14.58
CA LEU A 130 16.71 -1.32 -14.09
C LEU A 130 17.14 -2.50 -13.22
N VAL A 131 16.22 -3.42 -12.93
CA VAL A 131 16.46 -4.63 -12.15
C VAL A 131 15.77 -5.81 -12.82
N GLU A 132 16.31 -7.01 -12.62
CA GLU A 132 15.72 -8.24 -13.15
C GLU A 132 14.53 -8.73 -12.32
N THR A 133 14.62 -8.63 -10.99
CA THR A 133 13.55 -8.96 -10.03
C THR A 133 12.51 -7.83 -9.95
N SER A 134 12.34 -7.20 -8.79
CA SER A 134 11.46 -6.06 -8.54
C SER A 134 12.01 -5.19 -7.41
N SER A 135 11.60 -3.92 -7.32
CA SER A 135 12.00 -3.07 -6.19
C SER A 135 11.48 -3.62 -4.86
N ALA A 136 10.27 -4.17 -4.85
CA ALA A 136 9.68 -4.71 -3.62
C ALA A 136 10.40 -5.96 -3.11
N GLU A 137 10.80 -6.89 -3.99
CA GLU A 137 11.61 -8.06 -3.59
C GLU A 137 12.98 -7.64 -3.05
N LEU A 138 13.63 -6.64 -3.68
CA LEU A 138 14.91 -6.12 -3.19
C LEU A 138 14.76 -5.40 -1.84
N ILE A 139 13.70 -4.62 -1.63
CA ILE A 139 13.40 -3.99 -0.34
C ILE A 139 13.18 -5.05 0.75
N GLN A 140 12.47 -6.15 0.43
CA GLN A 140 12.25 -7.28 1.34
C GLN A 140 13.56 -8.00 1.66
N GLU A 141 14.43 -8.21 0.68
CA GLU A 141 15.75 -8.81 0.86
C GLU A 141 16.64 -7.96 1.78
N TRP A 142 16.65 -6.64 1.58
CA TRP A 142 17.43 -5.72 2.41
C TRP A 142 16.87 -5.60 3.83
N ASN A 143 15.59 -5.89 4.04
CA ASN A 143 14.90 -5.78 5.31
C ASN A 143 14.07 -7.05 5.62
N PRO A 144 14.70 -8.19 5.96
CA PRO A 144 14.01 -9.47 6.08
C PRO A 144 12.90 -9.51 7.14
N GLY A 145 12.96 -8.63 8.15
CA GLY A 145 11.94 -8.51 9.19
C GLY A 145 10.73 -7.66 8.78
N ALA A 146 10.83 -6.88 7.70
CA ALA A 146 9.73 -6.04 7.22
C ALA A 146 8.64 -6.88 6.54
N ARG A 147 7.44 -6.33 6.47
CA ARG A 147 6.31 -6.90 5.73
C ARG A 147 6.04 -6.04 4.50
N VAL A 148 6.70 -6.36 3.39
CA VAL A 148 6.67 -5.50 2.21
C VAL A 148 5.37 -5.71 1.40
N VAL A 149 4.77 -4.61 0.97
CA VAL A 149 3.60 -4.58 0.09
C VAL A 149 3.89 -3.65 -1.09
N LYS A 150 3.66 -4.14 -2.31
CA LYS A 150 3.71 -3.33 -3.54
C LYS A 150 2.30 -2.80 -3.85
N ALA A 151 2.15 -1.48 -4.01
CA ALA A 151 0.95 -0.86 -4.56
C ALA A 151 1.23 0.57 -5.04
N PHE A 152 0.24 1.22 -5.66
CA PHE A 152 0.26 2.63 -6.10
C PHE A 152 1.36 3.00 -7.12
N ASN A 153 2.17 2.05 -7.58
CA ASN A 153 3.30 2.32 -8.46
C ASN A 153 2.87 2.63 -9.90
N ALA A 154 1.69 2.18 -10.32
CA ALA A 154 1.15 2.34 -11.68
C ALA A 154 -0.05 3.32 -11.75
N VAL A 155 -0.10 4.29 -10.83
CA VAL A 155 -1.11 5.36 -10.80
C VAL A 155 -0.44 6.70 -10.51
N GLY A 156 -0.88 7.76 -11.18
CA GLY A 156 -0.34 9.10 -10.96
C GLY A 156 -0.68 9.67 -9.58
N TYR A 157 0.24 10.45 -8.99
CA TYR A 157 0.01 11.11 -7.69
C TYR A 157 -1.27 11.96 -7.66
N PHE A 158 -1.62 12.62 -8.77
CA PHE A 158 -2.79 13.46 -8.90
C PHE A 158 -4.10 12.65 -8.85
N VAL A 159 -4.09 11.40 -9.32
CA VAL A 159 -5.22 10.46 -9.19
C VAL A 159 -5.35 9.96 -7.76
N ILE A 160 -4.22 9.76 -7.05
CA ILE A 160 -4.25 9.39 -5.63
C ILE A 160 -4.85 10.54 -4.78
N GLU A 161 -4.51 11.80 -5.10
CA GLU A 161 -5.04 12.97 -4.39
C GLU A 161 -6.51 13.25 -4.71
N ASN A 162 -6.92 13.01 -5.96
CA ASN A 162 -8.26 13.24 -6.46
C ASN A 162 -8.70 12.15 -7.46
N PRO A 163 -9.11 10.97 -6.97
CA PRO A 163 -9.53 9.86 -7.84
C PRO A 163 -10.70 10.21 -8.74
N ALA A 164 -11.59 11.11 -8.29
CA ALA A 164 -12.73 11.56 -9.08
C ALA A 164 -12.30 12.28 -10.39
N ALA A 165 -11.08 12.80 -10.47
CA ALA A 165 -10.55 13.41 -11.69
C ALA A 165 -10.33 12.40 -12.82
N ALA A 166 -10.23 11.11 -12.53
CA ALA A 166 -10.01 10.06 -13.53
C ALA A 166 -11.28 9.73 -14.35
N ASN A 167 -12.44 10.32 -14.04
CA ASN A 167 -13.72 10.08 -14.74
C ASN A 167 -14.11 8.59 -14.85
N GLY A 168 -13.71 7.78 -13.88
CA GLY A 168 -13.97 6.35 -13.85
C GLY A 168 -13.18 5.66 -12.73
N PRO A 169 -13.47 4.38 -12.47
CA PRO A 169 -12.68 3.60 -11.53
C PRO A 169 -11.24 3.43 -12.06
N VAL A 170 -10.26 3.60 -11.17
CA VAL A 170 -8.85 3.31 -11.44
C VAL A 170 -8.42 2.16 -10.54
N SER A 171 -7.92 1.08 -11.15
CA SER A 171 -7.49 -0.11 -10.44
C SER A 171 -6.06 0.07 -9.91
N VAL A 172 -5.87 -0.22 -8.63
CA VAL A 172 -4.56 -0.32 -7.98
C VAL A 172 -4.30 -1.77 -7.61
N PRO A 173 -3.42 -2.47 -8.35
CA PRO A 173 -3.03 -3.83 -8.01
C PRO A 173 -2.13 -3.82 -6.76
N VAL A 174 -2.30 -4.82 -5.90
CA VAL A 174 -1.58 -4.95 -4.63
C VAL A 174 -0.95 -6.34 -4.54
N ALA A 175 0.37 -6.41 -4.35
CA ALA A 175 1.11 -7.67 -4.25
C ALA A 175 1.90 -7.76 -2.94
N SER A 176 1.80 -8.89 -2.24
CA SER A 176 2.56 -9.18 -1.02
C SER A 176 2.41 -10.65 -0.61
N ASP A 177 3.43 -11.17 0.08
CA ASP A 177 3.38 -12.47 0.76
C ASP A 177 2.78 -12.37 2.18
N HIS A 178 2.53 -11.15 2.67
CA HIS A 178 1.98 -10.88 3.99
C HIS A 178 0.49 -10.53 3.88
N HIS A 179 -0.37 -11.52 4.14
CA HIS A 179 -1.81 -11.41 3.91
C HIS A 179 -2.47 -10.24 4.66
N ALA A 180 -2.18 -10.05 5.95
CA ALA A 180 -2.83 -9.01 6.75
C ALA A 180 -2.49 -7.61 6.23
N GLU A 181 -1.22 -7.37 5.92
CA GLU A 181 -0.71 -6.10 5.39
C GLU A 181 -1.21 -5.84 3.97
N LYS A 182 -1.31 -6.89 3.14
CA LYS A 182 -1.93 -6.79 1.82
C LYS A 182 -3.38 -6.32 1.92
N CYS A 183 -4.16 -6.93 2.82
CA CYS A 183 -5.57 -6.57 2.99
C CYS A 183 -5.73 -5.15 3.53
N LEU A 184 -4.88 -4.73 4.48
CA LEU A 184 -4.85 -3.36 4.97
C LEU A 184 -4.57 -2.36 3.84
N VAL A 185 -3.58 -2.63 2.98
CA VAL A 185 -3.28 -1.75 1.83
C VAL A 185 -4.41 -1.73 0.82
N MET A 186 -5.07 -2.86 0.58
CA MET A 186 -6.27 -2.90 -0.28
C MET A 186 -7.43 -2.09 0.31
N GLU A 187 -7.62 -2.09 1.63
CA GLU A 187 -8.58 -1.22 2.30
C GLU A 187 -8.21 0.26 2.13
N ILE A 188 -6.94 0.62 2.30
CA ILE A 188 -6.42 1.98 2.07
C ILE A 188 -6.71 2.44 0.64
N VAL A 189 -6.50 1.57 -0.36
CA VAL A 189 -6.86 1.84 -1.77
C VAL A 189 -8.36 2.12 -1.92
N ARG A 190 -9.23 1.28 -1.35
CA ARG A 190 -10.68 1.44 -1.44
C ARG A 190 -11.15 2.72 -0.74
N ASN A 191 -10.62 3.01 0.44
CA ASN A 191 -10.93 4.21 1.21
C ASN A 191 -10.41 5.49 0.53
N ALA A 192 -9.41 5.37 -0.35
CA ALA A 192 -8.99 6.47 -1.21
C ALA A 192 -9.98 6.72 -2.36
N GLY A 193 -10.94 5.84 -2.62
CA GLY A 193 -11.87 5.92 -3.76
C GLY A 193 -11.36 5.23 -5.02
N LEU A 194 -10.38 4.32 -4.89
CA LEU A 194 -9.77 3.55 -5.97
C LEU A 194 -10.20 2.07 -5.92
N ASP A 195 -10.05 1.34 -7.02
CA ASP A 195 -10.42 -0.07 -7.11
C ASP A 195 -9.23 -0.97 -6.75
N ALA A 196 -9.27 -1.59 -5.56
CA ALA A 196 -8.22 -2.51 -5.13
C ALA A 196 -8.30 -3.86 -5.85
N VAL A 197 -7.16 -4.34 -6.34
CA VAL A 197 -7.04 -5.65 -6.99
C VAL A 197 -5.93 -6.45 -6.32
N ASP A 198 -6.28 -7.62 -5.77
CA ASP A 198 -5.27 -8.55 -5.25
C ASP A 198 -4.48 -9.13 -6.42
N ALA A 199 -3.21 -8.72 -6.53
CA ALA A 199 -2.29 -9.19 -7.55
C ALA A 199 -1.50 -10.42 -7.11
N GLY A 200 -1.72 -10.95 -5.91
CA GLY A 200 -1.09 -12.17 -5.41
C GLY A 200 0.21 -11.94 -4.63
N PRO A 201 1.20 -12.86 -4.75
CA PRO A 201 2.43 -12.85 -3.95
C PRO A 201 3.39 -11.72 -4.33
N LEU A 202 4.37 -11.41 -3.47
CA LEU A 202 5.28 -10.28 -3.65
C LEU A 202 6.08 -10.35 -4.95
N ARG A 203 6.44 -11.56 -5.41
CA ARG A 203 7.10 -11.78 -6.72
C ARG A 203 6.34 -11.22 -7.92
N HIS A 204 5.04 -10.95 -7.79
CA HIS A 204 4.25 -10.32 -8.85
C HIS A 204 4.49 -8.80 -8.95
N ALA A 205 5.19 -8.19 -7.99
CA ALA A 205 5.60 -6.78 -8.04
C ALA A 205 6.38 -6.44 -9.32
N HIS A 206 7.17 -7.38 -9.83
CA HIS A 206 7.84 -7.28 -11.13
C HIS A 206 6.87 -6.89 -12.26
N MET A 207 5.72 -7.56 -12.34
CA MET A 207 4.72 -7.28 -13.37
C MET A 207 4.01 -5.95 -13.11
N LEU A 208 3.77 -5.60 -11.85
CA LEU A 208 3.19 -4.31 -11.49
C LEU A 208 4.12 -3.15 -11.85
N GLU A 209 5.43 -3.30 -11.67
CA GLU A 209 6.45 -2.34 -12.12
C GLU A 209 6.50 -2.26 -13.65
N GLY A 210 6.27 -3.37 -14.34
CA GLY A 210 6.06 -3.40 -15.79
C GLY A 210 4.84 -2.57 -16.24
N MET A 211 3.75 -2.54 -15.46
CA MET A 211 2.60 -1.67 -15.76
C MET A 211 2.99 -0.18 -15.74
N ALA A 212 3.91 0.23 -14.86
CA ALA A 212 4.39 1.60 -14.84
C ALA A 212 5.19 1.97 -16.11
N ILE A 213 5.91 1.03 -16.72
CA ILE A 213 6.57 1.26 -18.02
C ILE A 213 5.53 1.59 -19.09
N LEU A 214 4.45 0.80 -19.14
CA LEU A 214 3.36 1.03 -20.09
C LEU A 214 2.69 2.39 -19.82
N TYR A 215 2.39 2.68 -18.56
CA TYR A 215 1.79 3.96 -18.13
C TYR A 215 2.64 5.17 -18.54
N MET A 216 3.97 5.03 -18.46
CA MET A 216 4.91 6.08 -18.83
C MET A 216 5.18 6.19 -20.32
N THR A 217 4.68 5.28 -21.17
CA THR A 217 4.92 5.34 -22.62
C THR A 217 4.39 6.65 -23.23
N PRO A 218 3.10 7.02 -23.12
CA PRO A 218 2.61 8.27 -23.71
C PRO A 218 3.36 9.50 -23.16
N PHE A 219 3.65 9.49 -21.85
CA PHE A 219 4.40 10.57 -21.21
C PHE A 219 5.83 10.72 -21.74
N SER A 220 6.57 9.62 -21.87
CA SER A 220 7.97 9.63 -22.34
C SER A 220 8.09 10.12 -23.79
N HIS A 221 7.03 9.92 -24.59
CA HIS A 221 6.95 10.35 -25.99
C HIS A 221 6.20 11.67 -26.19
N ARG A 222 5.81 12.36 -25.11
CA ARG A 222 5.06 13.64 -25.15
C ARG A 222 3.67 13.53 -25.82
N GLU A 223 3.07 12.35 -25.81
CA GLU A 223 1.72 12.08 -26.31
C GLU A 223 0.70 12.16 -25.17
N LEU A 224 0.59 13.32 -24.52
CA LEU A 224 -0.23 13.47 -23.30
C LEU A 224 -1.72 13.16 -23.53
N ASP A 225 -2.22 13.40 -24.74
CA ASP A 225 -3.61 13.10 -25.13
C ASP A 225 -3.89 11.58 -25.25
N ASN A 226 -2.83 10.76 -25.32
CA ASN A 226 -2.91 9.29 -25.36
C ASN A 226 -2.64 8.65 -23.99
N GLY A 227 -2.57 9.45 -22.92
CA GLY A 227 -2.45 8.96 -21.54
C GLY A 227 -3.66 8.12 -21.13
N TYR A 228 -3.46 7.20 -20.19
CA TYR A 228 -4.52 6.31 -19.71
C TYR A 228 -4.31 5.91 -18.26
N GLU A 229 -5.41 5.57 -17.60
CA GLU A 229 -5.42 4.94 -16.28
C GLU A 229 -5.81 3.46 -16.44
N PHE A 230 -5.26 2.58 -15.61
CA PHE A 230 -5.63 1.18 -15.64
C PHE A 230 -7.00 0.95 -14.98
N TYR A 231 -7.84 0.15 -15.61
CA TYR A 231 -9.06 -0.38 -14.98
C TYR A 231 -9.26 -1.86 -15.34
N PHE A 232 -9.17 -2.73 -14.34
CA PHE A 232 -9.42 -4.16 -14.49
C PHE A 232 -10.92 -4.43 -14.33
N ARG A 233 -11.60 -4.53 -15.47
CA ARG A 233 -13.00 -4.91 -15.49
C ARG A 233 -13.18 -6.28 -14.82
N ARG A 234 -14.11 -6.35 -13.85
CA ARG A 234 -14.49 -7.61 -13.20
C ARG A 234 -14.98 -8.60 -14.25
N ASN A 235 -14.50 -9.84 -14.14
CA ASN A 235 -14.82 -10.88 -15.10
C ASN A 235 -16.33 -11.21 -15.03
N SER A 236 -17.03 -11.09 -16.16
CA SER A 236 -18.48 -11.35 -16.24
C SER A 236 -18.82 -12.78 -16.65
N PHE A 237 -17.83 -13.63 -16.90
CA PHE A 237 -18.00 -14.99 -17.40
C PHE A 237 -17.76 -16.04 -16.30
N TRP A 238 -16.82 -15.80 -15.39
CA TRP A 238 -16.40 -16.81 -14.42
C TRP A 238 -17.45 -17.05 -13.33
N GLN A 239 -18.19 -16.02 -12.92
CA GLN A 239 -19.32 -16.21 -12.00
C GLN A 239 -20.45 -17.03 -12.64
N PRO A 240 -20.99 -16.65 -13.81
CA PRO A 240 -21.99 -17.48 -14.49
C PRO A 240 -21.50 -18.90 -14.80
N TRP A 241 -20.22 -19.07 -15.16
CA TRP A 241 -19.62 -20.38 -15.37
C TRP A 241 -19.58 -21.21 -14.08
N SER A 242 -19.16 -20.60 -12.95
CA SER A 242 -19.15 -21.25 -11.63
C SER A 242 -20.56 -21.60 -11.12
N GLU A 243 -21.54 -20.75 -11.41
CA GLU A 243 -22.96 -20.99 -11.11
C GLU A 243 -23.55 -22.09 -11.99
N ALA A 244 -23.10 -22.19 -13.24
CA ALA A 244 -23.52 -23.25 -14.17
C ALA A 244 -22.90 -24.62 -13.87
N MET A 245 -21.83 -24.69 -13.07
CA MET A 245 -21.27 -25.95 -12.60
C MET A 245 -22.25 -26.69 -11.70
N SER A 246 -22.46 -27.98 -11.97
CA SER A 246 -23.05 -28.90 -11.01
C SER A 246 -22.18 -28.99 -9.75
N ASP A 247 -22.76 -29.43 -8.64
CA ASP A 247 -22.02 -29.60 -7.39
C ASP A 247 -20.88 -30.63 -7.52
N GLU A 248 -21.04 -31.62 -8.39
CA GLU A 248 -20.01 -32.61 -8.71
C GLU A 248 -18.85 -31.99 -9.51
N GLU A 249 -19.14 -31.18 -10.53
CA GLU A 249 -18.12 -30.44 -11.29
C GLU A 249 -17.39 -29.43 -10.42
N ARG A 250 -18.10 -28.70 -9.56
CA ARG A 250 -17.50 -27.74 -8.62
C ARG A 250 -16.61 -28.45 -7.60
N THR A 251 -17.03 -29.61 -7.11
CA THR A 251 -16.23 -30.44 -6.19
C THR A 251 -15.00 -30.99 -6.89
N ALA A 252 -15.13 -31.47 -8.14
CA ALA A 252 -14.02 -31.96 -8.95
C ALA A 252 -13.02 -30.84 -9.27
N TRP A 253 -13.50 -29.64 -9.65
CA TRP A 253 -12.67 -28.47 -9.91
C TRP A 253 -11.87 -28.06 -8.67
N ASN A 254 -12.54 -27.89 -7.53
CA ASN A 254 -11.89 -27.52 -6.26
C ASN A 254 -10.85 -28.55 -5.80
N LYS A 255 -11.03 -29.83 -6.17
CA LYS A 255 -10.12 -30.92 -5.82
C LYS A 255 -8.95 -31.05 -6.80
N ALA A 256 -9.18 -30.75 -8.09
CA ALA A 256 -8.17 -30.80 -9.13
C ALA A 256 -7.21 -29.60 -9.06
N GLU A 257 -7.74 -28.42 -8.71
CA GLU A 257 -6.99 -27.17 -8.62
C GLU A 257 -7.29 -26.46 -7.29
N PRO A 258 -6.86 -27.04 -6.14
CA PRO A 258 -7.02 -26.33 -4.88
C PRO A 258 -6.26 -25.00 -4.97
N PRO A 259 -6.80 -23.90 -4.40
CA PRO A 259 -6.06 -22.65 -4.36
C PRO A 259 -4.68 -22.90 -3.74
N ALA A 260 -3.66 -22.26 -4.28
CA ALA A 260 -2.30 -22.41 -3.81
C ALA A 260 -2.27 -22.34 -2.27
N PRO A 261 -1.59 -23.26 -1.57
CA PRO A 261 -1.61 -23.30 -0.11
C PRO A 261 -1.31 -21.92 0.49
N GLY A 262 -2.24 -21.40 1.29
CA GLY A 262 -2.10 -20.10 1.94
C GLY A 262 -2.66 -18.90 1.16
N TYR A 263 -3.12 -19.06 -0.08
CA TYR A 263 -3.84 -18.00 -0.78
C TYR A 263 -5.19 -17.73 -0.09
N ARG A 264 -5.37 -16.49 0.35
CA ARG A 264 -6.61 -15.98 0.93
C ARG A 264 -6.89 -14.61 0.30
N PRO A 265 -8.06 -14.41 -0.33
CA PRO A 265 -8.40 -13.13 -0.91
C PRO A 265 -8.78 -12.11 0.19
N CYS A 266 -8.36 -10.87 -0.01
CA CYS A 266 -8.77 -9.73 0.80
C CYS A 266 -10.14 -9.24 0.30
N ASN A 267 -11.22 -9.89 0.75
CA ASN A 267 -12.58 -9.46 0.44
C ASN A 267 -12.81 -8.01 0.89
#